data_AF-A0A966CW48-F1
#
_entry.id   AF-A0A966CW48-F1
#
_cell.length_a   1.000
_cell.length_b   1.000
_cell.length_c   1.000
_cell.angle_alpha   90.00
_cell.angle_beta   90.00
_cell.angle_gamma   90.00
#
_symmetry.space_group_name_H-M   'P 1'
#
loop_
_entity.id
_entity.type
_entity.pdbx_description
1 polymer ?
#
loop_
_entity_poly.entity_id
_entity_poly.type
_entity_poly.pdbx_seq_one_letter_code
_entity_poly.pdbx_strand_id
1 'polypeptide(L)'
;MGLWSGIKYALNSTLGTRDFQPLDKIINSTAGKSNFMPLDKLLSAKILLCGVSGEVFHLINKNLGTSFDVTFTVDTPIGSSGYREYAVAVDTGTWEITATIPNVGSVTNTVQVQTLGTLYIFRYQIMGTNPIFEATQSTVFHIPNEIEGIVGYAAGAGGGGGSGHSTAYAGGGGGGGGGASAMIAASSITNKNINITIGVGGATGASGGATVLTGLVSKTLAGGFAGQAGNKTTGQGDGGQAGGVGGGRGGGTNTWPALPGLFGEPG
;
A
#
# COMPACT_ATOMS: atom_id res chain seq x y z
N MET A 1 -19.90 58.61 -24.66
CA MET A 1 -20.54 58.16 -23.41
C MET A 1 -20.01 56.76 -23.11
N GLY A 2 -19.05 56.67 -22.19
CA GLY A 2 -18.16 55.52 -22.05
C GLY A 2 -18.78 54.33 -21.30
N LEU A 3 -18.16 53.16 -21.49
CA LEU A 3 -18.41 51.86 -20.84
C LEU A 3 -18.77 51.95 -19.34
N TRP A 4 -18.21 52.94 -18.65
CA TRP A 4 -18.46 53.26 -17.24
C TRP A 4 -19.92 53.58 -16.89
N SER A 5 -20.69 54.14 -17.83
CA SER A 5 -22.12 54.40 -17.62
C SER A 5 -22.95 53.12 -17.61
N GLY A 6 -22.57 52.12 -18.42
CA GLY A 6 -23.23 50.82 -18.48
C GLY A 6 -22.98 49.96 -17.23
N ILE A 7 -21.76 50.00 -16.67
CA ILE A 7 -21.40 49.27 -15.45
C ILE A 7 -22.16 49.81 -14.22
N LYS A 8 -22.31 51.14 -14.11
CA LYS A 8 -23.12 51.76 -13.04
C LYS A 8 -24.60 51.37 -13.12
N TYR A 9 -25.15 51.23 -14.32
CA TYR A 9 -26.55 50.86 -14.50
C TYR A 9 -26.81 49.38 -14.18
N ALA A 10 -25.89 48.49 -14.56
CA ALA A 10 -26.00 47.06 -14.27
C ALA A 10 -25.98 46.76 -12.75
N LEU A 11 -25.10 47.41 -11.99
CA LEU A 11 -24.98 47.22 -10.54
C LEU A 11 -26.14 47.81 -9.73
N ASN A 12 -26.77 48.88 -10.22
CA ASN A 12 -27.95 49.48 -9.56
C ASN A 12 -29.26 48.72 -9.86
N SER A 13 -29.33 47.92 -10.93
CA SER A 13 -30.58 47.28 -11.37
C SER A 13 -30.82 45.88 -10.80
N THR A 14 -29.78 45.14 -10.39
CA THR A 14 -29.88 43.76 -9.89
C THR A 14 -29.89 43.63 -8.37
N LEU A 15 -29.58 44.69 -7.63
CA LEU A 15 -29.53 44.66 -6.17
C LEU A 15 -30.50 45.70 -5.61
N GLY A 16 -31.76 45.27 -5.46
CA GLY A 16 -32.82 46.07 -4.89
C GLY A 16 -32.44 46.71 -3.55
N THR A 17 -32.39 48.04 -3.59
CA THR A 17 -32.75 48.98 -2.52
C THR A 17 -32.03 48.92 -1.16
N ARG A 18 -31.26 50.01 -0.94
CA ARG A 18 -31.38 51.01 0.15
C ARG A 18 -30.23 51.17 1.15
N ASP A 19 -29.33 50.21 1.31
CA ASP A 19 -28.25 50.33 2.31
C ASP A 19 -26.82 50.27 1.74
N PHE A 20 -26.63 50.57 0.46
CA PHE A 20 -25.27 50.73 -0.06
C PHE A 20 -24.69 52.08 0.36
N GLN A 21 -23.71 52.02 1.28
CA GLN A 21 -22.83 53.15 1.52
C GLN A 21 -22.14 53.55 0.20
N PRO A 22 -21.88 54.85 -0.02
CA PRO A 22 -21.10 55.32 -1.17
C PRO A 22 -19.83 54.47 -1.32
N LEU A 23 -19.45 54.13 -2.56
CA LEU A 23 -18.25 53.34 -2.87
C LEU A 23 -17.02 53.88 -2.12
N ASP A 24 -16.96 55.20 -2.01
CA ASP A 24 -15.92 55.98 -1.32
C ASP A 24 -15.80 55.64 0.17
N LYS A 25 -16.91 55.28 0.85
CA LYS A 25 -16.94 54.82 2.24
C LYS A 25 -16.57 53.34 2.39
N ILE A 26 -16.88 52.49 1.41
CA ILE A 26 -16.45 51.08 1.42
C ILE A 26 -14.93 50.99 1.18
N ILE A 27 -14.42 51.80 0.25
CA ILE A 27 -12.98 51.88 -0.04
C ILE A 27 -12.22 52.47 1.16
N ASN A 28 -12.72 53.54 1.80
CA ASN A 28 -12.05 54.11 2.98
C ASN A 28 -12.22 53.33 4.29
N SER A 29 -13.32 52.58 4.49
CA SER A 29 -13.48 51.75 5.71
C SER A 29 -12.76 50.41 5.63
N THR A 30 -12.26 50.04 4.44
CA THR A 30 -11.51 48.80 4.20
C THR A 30 -10.06 49.04 3.78
N ALA A 31 -9.67 50.28 3.48
CA ALA A 31 -8.27 50.69 3.35
C ALA A 31 -7.54 50.51 4.69
N GLY A 32 -6.89 49.36 4.86
CA GLY A 32 -6.11 49.00 6.06
C GLY A 32 -6.61 47.76 6.79
N LYS A 33 -7.76 47.19 6.42
CA LYS A 33 -8.14 45.84 6.89
C LYS A 33 -7.80 44.85 5.79
N SER A 34 -6.75 44.07 6.04
CA SER A 34 -6.14 43.00 5.22
C SER A 34 -7.07 41.81 4.89
N ASN A 35 -8.39 42.03 4.84
CA ASN A 35 -9.40 40.99 4.58
C ASN A 35 -9.70 40.78 3.09
N PHE A 36 -9.14 41.60 2.20
CA PHE A 36 -9.13 41.26 0.78
C PHE A 36 -8.00 40.27 0.53
N MET A 37 -8.37 39.01 0.30
CA MET A 37 -7.44 38.04 -0.22
C MET A 37 -6.92 38.56 -1.58
N PRO A 38 -5.61 38.69 -1.77
CA PRO A 38 -5.04 39.20 -3.02
C PRO A 38 -5.63 38.46 -4.22
N LEU A 39 -5.98 39.18 -5.30
CA LEU A 39 -6.70 38.61 -6.45
C LEU A 39 -5.92 37.46 -7.12
N ASP A 40 -4.60 37.52 -7.06
CA ASP A 40 -3.63 36.47 -7.40
C ASP A 40 -3.80 35.18 -6.57
N LYS A 41 -4.21 35.27 -5.30
CA LYS A 41 -4.53 34.09 -4.47
C LYS A 41 -5.90 33.48 -4.76
N LEU A 42 -6.81 34.26 -5.37
CA LEU A 42 -8.12 33.80 -5.84
C LEU A 42 -8.06 33.23 -7.25
N LEU A 43 -7.21 33.78 -8.11
CA LEU A 43 -7.07 33.38 -9.51
C LEU A 43 -5.97 32.33 -9.74
N SER A 44 -5.08 32.06 -8.77
CA SER A 44 -4.09 30.99 -8.94
C SER A 44 -4.77 29.63 -9.10
N ALA A 45 -4.24 28.83 -10.02
CA ALA A 45 -4.55 27.41 -10.04
C ALA A 45 -3.99 26.77 -8.77
N LYS A 46 -4.61 25.69 -8.29
CA LYS A 46 -4.17 25.01 -7.08
C LYS A 46 -4.02 23.52 -7.33
N ILE A 47 -3.01 22.92 -6.73
CA ILE A 47 -2.88 21.46 -6.67
C ILE A 47 -3.17 21.05 -5.23
N LEU A 48 -4.21 20.25 -5.04
CA LEU A 48 -4.49 19.56 -3.78
C LEU A 48 -3.54 18.37 -3.68
N LEU A 49 -2.65 18.43 -2.70
CA LEU A 49 -1.82 17.32 -2.28
C LEU A 49 -2.56 16.56 -1.17
N CYS A 50 -2.59 15.24 -1.28
CA CYS A 50 -3.20 14.33 -0.32
C CYS A 50 -2.13 13.32 0.10
N GLY A 51 -1.97 13.04 1.39
CA GLY A 51 -0.85 12.22 1.85
C GLY A 51 -0.83 11.99 3.37
N VAL A 52 0.33 11.57 3.88
CA VAL A 52 0.52 11.17 5.28
C VAL A 52 1.52 12.05 6.01
N SER A 53 1.60 11.94 7.34
CA SER A 53 2.58 12.70 8.11
C SER A 53 4.01 12.23 7.81
N GLY A 54 4.95 13.16 7.66
CA GLY A 54 6.35 12.89 7.31
C GLY A 54 6.60 12.77 5.80
N GLU A 55 5.56 12.83 4.98
CA GLU A 55 5.67 12.80 3.53
C GLU A 55 6.17 14.13 2.96
N VAL A 56 6.97 14.05 1.90
CA VAL A 56 7.51 15.20 1.17
C VAL A 56 7.07 15.13 -0.30
N PHE A 57 6.48 16.21 -0.79
CA PHE A 57 6.17 16.41 -2.20
C PHE A 57 7.17 17.39 -2.80
N HIS A 58 7.94 16.94 -3.78
CA HIS A 58 8.80 17.80 -4.59
C HIS A 58 8.07 18.15 -5.89
N LEU A 59 7.81 19.43 -6.12
CA LEU A 59 7.07 19.93 -7.28
C LEU A 59 8.02 20.67 -8.22
N ILE A 60 7.99 20.33 -9.51
CA ILE A 60 8.77 20.99 -10.57
C ILE A 60 7.83 21.38 -11.71
N ASN A 61 7.77 22.66 -12.06
CA ASN A 61 7.12 23.11 -13.29
C ASN A 61 8.09 22.96 -14.47
N LYS A 62 7.81 22.04 -15.39
CA LYS A 62 8.68 21.77 -16.54
C LYS A 62 8.74 22.93 -17.55
N ASN A 63 7.71 23.78 -17.60
CA ASN A 63 7.66 24.91 -18.52
C ASN A 63 8.43 26.13 -17.99
N LEU A 64 8.36 26.37 -16.69
CA LEU A 64 8.93 27.56 -16.05
C LEU A 64 10.23 27.31 -15.30
N GLY A 65 10.58 26.03 -15.04
CA GLY A 65 11.76 25.65 -14.26
C GLY A 65 11.65 25.98 -12.77
N THR A 66 10.48 26.38 -12.28
CA THR A 66 10.24 26.63 -10.86
C THR A 66 10.10 25.31 -10.10
N SER A 67 10.64 25.25 -8.88
CA SER A 67 10.53 24.08 -8.02
C SER A 67 10.45 24.45 -6.55
N PHE A 68 9.78 23.62 -5.76
CA PHE A 68 9.67 23.76 -4.32
C PHE A 68 9.21 22.45 -3.66
N ASP A 69 9.37 22.37 -2.35
CA ASP A 69 8.94 21.24 -1.53
C ASP A 69 7.75 21.58 -0.65
N VAL A 70 6.91 20.58 -0.41
CA VAL A 70 5.83 20.62 0.57
C VAL A 70 5.96 19.40 1.47
N THR A 71 6.21 19.64 2.75
CA THR A 71 6.31 18.58 3.76
C THR A 71 5.05 18.53 4.60
N PHE A 72 4.48 17.34 4.73
CA PHE A 72 3.35 17.10 5.61
C PHE A 72 3.84 16.81 7.01
N THR A 73 3.32 17.56 7.97
CA THR A 73 3.64 17.40 9.40
C THR A 73 2.44 16.84 10.14
N VAL A 74 2.57 16.65 11.45
CA VAL A 74 1.43 16.23 12.29
C VAL A 74 0.33 17.29 12.37
N ASP A 75 0.63 18.53 11.98
CA ASP A 75 -0.28 19.68 12.04
C ASP A 75 -0.97 19.98 10.70
N THR A 76 -0.56 19.33 9.60
CA THR A 76 -1.23 19.50 8.31
C THR A 76 -2.70 19.04 8.43
N PRO A 77 -3.70 19.85 8.01
CA PRO A 77 -5.11 19.51 8.19
C PRO A 77 -5.47 18.16 7.59
N ILE A 78 -6.36 17.42 8.27
CA ILE A 78 -6.94 16.19 7.76
C ILE A 78 -8.24 16.54 7.04
N GLY A 79 -8.34 16.17 5.77
CA GLY A 79 -9.53 16.40 4.97
C GLY A 79 -10.58 15.32 5.11
N SER A 80 -11.64 15.44 4.32
CA SER A 80 -12.77 14.49 4.33
C SER A 80 -12.39 13.07 3.88
N SER A 81 -11.27 12.93 3.16
CA SER A 81 -10.72 11.65 2.75
C SER A 81 -10.07 10.86 3.90
N GLY A 82 -9.83 11.50 5.05
CA GLY A 82 -9.05 10.94 6.16
C GLY A 82 -7.53 11.12 5.99
N TYR A 83 -7.07 11.61 4.84
CA TYR A 83 -5.67 11.97 4.61
C TYR A 83 -5.38 13.41 5.00
N ARG A 84 -4.10 13.71 5.18
CA ARG A 84 -3.64 15.09 5.28
C ARG A 84 -3.79 15.73 3.91
N GLU A 85 -4.33 16.95 3.89
CA GLU A 85 -4.68 17.65 2.67
C GLU A 85 -4.10 19.07 2.71
N TYR A 86 -3.41 19.46 1.64
CA TYR A 86 -2.90 20.82 1.49
C TYR A 86 -2.98 21.28 0.03
N ALA A 87 -3.66 22.40 -0.20
CA ALA A 87 -3.79 23.00 -1.51
C ALA A 87 -2.70 24.04 -1.73
N VAL A 88 -1.82 23.81 -2.70
CA VAL A 88 -0.71 24.70 -3.04
C VAL A 88 -1.09 25.52 -4.26
N ALA A 89 -0.93 26.84 -4.19
CA ALA A 89 -1.08 27.71 -5.34
C ALA A 89 0.09 27.50 -6.32
N VAL A 90 -0.24 27.33 -7.60
CA VAL A 90 0.72 27.06 -8.67
C VAL A 90 0.37 27.84 -9.93
N ASP A 91 1.38 28.10 -10.75
CA ASP A 91 1.19 28.61 -12.10
C ASP A 91 0.65 27.54 -13.05
N THR A 92 0.05 27.97 -14.16
CA THR A 92 -0.30 27.06 -15.25
C THR A 92 0.95 26.43 -15.86
N GLY A 93 0.85 25.16 -16.27
CA GLY A 93 1.95 24.40 -16.86
C GLY A 93 1.88 22.92 -16.52
N THR A 94 2.89 22.20 -17.00
CA THR A 94 3.13 20.80 -16.69
C THR A 94 3.95 20.70 -15.40
N TRP A 95 3.32 20.17 -14.36
CA TRP A 95 3.96 19.93 -13.07
C TRP A 95 4.36 18.47 -12.94
N GLU A 96 5.64 18.21 -12.70
CA GLU A 96 6.14 16.91 -12.26
C GLU A 96 6.20 16.93 -10.73
N ILE A 97 5.49 16.01 -10.10
CA ILE A 97 5.34 15.95 -8.65
C ILE A 97 5.87 14.60 -8.19
N THR A 98 6.88 14.64 -7.33
CA THR A 98 7.47 13.45 -6.70
C THR A 98 7.03 13.40 -5.25
N ALA A 99 6.18 12.43 -4.91
CA ALA A 99 5.79 12.14 -3.54
C ALA A 99 6.78 11.13 -2.94
N THR A 100 7.31 11.43 -1.76
CA THR A 100 8.28 10.59 -1.05
C THR A 100 7.82 10.33 0.37
N ILE A 101 7.61 9.07 0.71
CA ILE A 101 7.28 8.62 2.06
C ILE A 101 8.52 7.95 2.66
N PRO A 102 9.06 8.47 3.78
CA PRO A 102 10.22 7.87 4.44
C PRO A 102 10.01 6.38 4.73
N ASN A 103 11.01 5.56 4.43
CA ASN A 103 11.02 4.09 4.60
C ASN A 103 9.99 3.30 3.76
N VAL A 104 9.25 3.96 2.86
CA VAL A 104 8.32 3.30 1.92
C VAL A 104 8.82 3.41 0.49
N GLY A 105 9.13 4.62 0.02
CA GLY A 105 9.60 4.87 -1.35
C GLY A 105 9.14 6.20 -1.90
N SER A 106 9.30 6.39 -3.21
CA SER A 106 8.86 7.58 -3.94
C SER A 106 8.15 7.22 -5.24
N VAL A 107 7.28 8.13 -5.70
CA VAL A 107 6.62 8.04 -7.00
C VAL A 107 6.54 9.43 -7.63
N THR A 108 6.79 9.48 -8.94
CA THR A 108 6.73 10.71 -9.72
C THR A 108 5.59 10.64 -10.72
N ASN A 109 4.70 11.62 -10.67
CA ASN A 109 3.54 11.73 -11.55
C ASN A 109 3.46 13.14 -12.13
N THR A 110 2.79 13.28 -13.28
CA THR A 110 2.64 14.57 -13.96
C THR A 110 1.20 15.09 -13.85
N VAL A 111 1.04 16.36 -13.54
CA VAL A 111 -0.24 17.08 -13.51
C VAL A 111 -0.20 18.21 -14.54
N GLN A 112 -1.19 18.26 -15.43
CA GLN A 112 -1.35 19.33 -16.40
C GLN A 112 -2.28 20.40 -15.85
N VAL A 113 -1.72 21.55 -15.48
CA VAL A 113 -2.47 22.69 -14.94
C VAL A 113 -2.75 23.68 -16.06
N GLN A 114 -3.98 23.69 -16.57
CA GLN A 114 -4.34 24.44 -17.80
C GLN A 114 -5.15 25.72 -17.52
N THR A 115 -5.82 25.77 -16.38
CA THR A 115 -6.83 26.80 -16.08
C THR A 115 -6.61 27.38 -14.69
N LEU A 116 -6.52 28.71 -14.65
CA LEU A 116 -6.49 29.52 -13.44
C LEU A 116 -7.77 29.33 -12.60
N GLY A 117 -7.67 29.51 -11.28
CA GLY A 117 -8.78 29.36 -10.34
C GLY A 117 -9.34 27.94 -10.20
N THR A 118 -8.72 26.94 -10.86
CA THR A 118 -9.14 25.54 -10.81
C THR A 118 -8.33 24.76 -9.78
N LEU A 119 -8.99 23.88 -9.03
CA LEU A 119 -8.35 22.92 -8.13
C LEU A 119 -8.10 21.60 -8.88
N TYR A 120 -6.84 21.22 -8.98
CA TYR A 120 -6.37 19.95 -9.50
C TYR A 120 -6.08 19.02 -8.34
N ILE A 121 -6.44 17.74 -8.44
CA ILE A 121 -6.21 16.77 -7.37
C ILE A 121 -5.07 15.85 -7.78
N PHE A 122 -3.99 15.83 -7.01
CA PHE A 122 -2.89 14.89 -7.19
C PHE A 122 -3.22 13.58 -6.50
N ARG A 123 -3.26 12.48 -7.26
CA ARG A 123 -3.44 11.11 -6.75
C ARG A 123 -2.26 10.25 -7.18
N TYR A 124 -1.82 9.38 -6.29
CA TYR A 124 -0.70 8.48 -6.52
C TYR A 124 -0.85 7.24 -5.64
N GLN A 125 -0.07 6.21 -5.96
CA GLN A 125 0.04 4.99 -5.18
C GLN A 125 1.53 4.66 -5.07
N ILE A 126 1.98 4.38 -3.84
CA ILE A 126 3.34 3.90 -3.58
C ILE A 126 3.24 2.47 -3.06
N MET A 127 3.93 1.54 -3.71
CA MET A 127 4.11 0.19 -3.18
C MET A 127 5.43 0.15 -2.39
N GLY A 128 5.34 -0.03 -1.07
CA GLY A 128 6.52 -0.24 -0.24
C GLY A 128 7.23 -1.54 -0.63
N THR A 129 8.56 -1.52 -0.68
CA THR A 129 9.38 -2.71 -0.94
C THR A 129 9.67 -3.53 0.31
N ASN A 130 9.53 -2.92 1.48
CA ASN A 130 9.77 -3.58 2.77
C ASN A 130 8.45 -4.11 3.36
N PRO A 131 8.46 -5.29 4.00
CA PRO A 131 7.30 -5.78 4.70
C PRO A 131 6.95 -4.83 5.84
N ILE A 132 5.70 -4.36 5.86
CA ILE A 132 5.17 -3.53 6.94
C ILE A 132 4.88 -4.35 8.21
N PHE A 133 4.83 -5.68 8.08
CA PHE A 133 4.53 -6.60 9.16
C PHE A 133 4.98 -8.03 8.80
N GLU A 134 5.50 -8.75 9.79
CA GLU A 134 5.82 -10.16 9.71
C GLU A 134 5.30 -10.87 10.96
N ALA A 135 4.62 -12.00 10.78
CA ALA A 135 4.15 -12.84 11.86
C ALA A 135 4.83 -14.21 11.82
N THR A 136 5.47 -14.57 12.92
CA THR A 136 6.00 -15.92 13.17
C THR A 136 5.18 -16.68 14.21
N GLN A 137 4.19 -16.02 14.83
CA GLN A 137 3.19 -16.61 15.71
C GLN A 137 1.78 -16.07 15.39
N SER A 138 0.74 -16.78 15.83
CA SER A 138 -0.64 -16.34 15.68
C SER A 138 -0.87 -14.98 16.35
N THR A 139 -1.47 -14.04 15.63
CA THR A 139 -1.59 -12.64 16.05
C THR A 139 -2.67 -11.90 15.25
N VAL A 140 -2.93 -10.65 15.60
CA VAL A 140 -3.78 -9.73 14.85
C VAL A 140 -2.91 -8.59 14.33
N PHE A 141 -2.90 -8.38 13.01
CA PHE A 141 -2.27 -7.23 12.41
C PHE A 141 -3.29 -6.12 12.19
N HIS A 142 -3.00 -4.94 12.73
CA HIS A 142 -3.77 -3.73 12.53
C HIS A 142 -3.15 -2.92 11.39
N ILE A 143 -3.86 -2.88 10.26
CA ILE A 143 -3.46 -2.13 9.07
C ILE A 143 -3.60 -0.63 9.39
N PRO A 144 -2.53 0.18 9.24
CA PRO A 144 -2.62 1.62 9.36
C PRO A 144 -3.72 2.22 8.46
N ASN A 145 -4.33 3.31 8.91
CA ASN A 145 -5.46 3.92 8.20
C ASN A 145 -5.04 4.40 6.80
N GLU A 146 -3.79 4.79 6.67
CA GLU A 146 -3.14 5.32 5.48
C GLU A 146 -2.90 4.27 4.38
N ILE A 147 -3.04 2.98 4.69
CA ILE A 147 -2.81 1.89 3.74
C ILE A 147 -4.14 1.47 3.08
N GLU A 148 -4.24 1.71 1.76
CA GLU A 148 -5.43 1.38 0.97
C GLU A 148 -5.41 -0.04 0.38
N GLY A 149 -4.23 -0.65 0.30
CA GLY A 149 -4.04 -1.98 -0.26
C GLY A 149 -2.81 -2.67 0.33
N ILE A 150 -2.85 -3.99 0.35
CA ILE A 150 -1.74 -4.82 0.83
C ILE A 150 -1.48 -5.97 -0.14
N VAL A 151 -0.22 -6.41 -0.15
CA VAL A 151 0.19 -7.70 -0.71
C VAL A 151 0.82 -8.49 0.43
N GLY A 152 0.26 -9.66 0.72
CA GLY A 152 0.74 -10.58 1.74
C GLY A 152 1.23 -11.88 1.11
N TYR A 153 2.28 -12.45 1.69
CA TYR A 153 2.76 -13.78 1.39
C TYR A 153 2.57 -14.65 2.62
N ALA A 154 1.99 -15.83 2.45
CA ALA A 154 1.77 -16.75 3.56
C ALA A 154 2.01 -18.19 3.12
N ALA A 155 2.33 -19.03 4.11
CA ALA A 155 2.50 -20.46 3.94
C ALA A 155 1.86 -21.23 5.10
N GLY A 156 1.30 -22.41 4.79
CA GLY A 156 0.93 -23.43 5.77
C GLY A 156 2.17 -24.10 6.37
N ALA A 157 2.02 -24.73 7.52
CA ALA A 157 3.12 -25.41 8.19
C ALA A 157 3.55 -26.68 7.44
N GLY A 158 4.82 -27.07 7.57
CA GLY A 158 5.29 -28.38 7.08
C GLY A 158 4.75 -29.54 7.91
N GLY A 159 4.58 -30.70 7.28
CA GLY A 159 4.33 -31.97 7.97
C GLY A 159 5.60 -32.50 8.63
N GLY A 160 5.44 -33.37 9.62
CA GLY A 160 6.56 -34.04 10.26
C GLY A 160 7.04 -35.25 9.46
N GLY A 161 8.30 -35.61 9.61
CA GLY A 161 8.86 -36.82 9.01
C GLY A 161 8.27 -38.09 9.62
N GLY A 162 8.35 -39.20 8.91
CA GLY A 162 8.00 -40.52 9.43
C GLY A 162 9.03 -41.01 10.45
N SER A 163 8.63 -41.94 11.31
CA SER A 163 9.55 -42.60 12.22
C SER A 163 10.45 -43.59 11.49
N GLY A 164 11.72 -43.64 11.89
CA GLY A 164 12.61 -44.74 11.54
C GLY A 164 12.20 -46.01 12.28
N HIS A 165 12.49 -47.17 11.70
CA HIS A 165 12.28 -48.43 12.40
C HIS A 165 13.52 -48.84 13.20
N SER A 166 13.35 -49.54 14.33
CA SER A 166 14.41 -49.79 15.31
C SER A 166 15.28 -51.04 15.04
N THR A 167 15.12 -51.69 13.88
CA THR A 167 15.85 -52.93 13.56
C THR A 167 17.07 -52.65 12.68
N ALA A 168 18.10 -53.51 12.75
CA ALA A 168 19.38 -53.34 12.03
C ALA A 168 19.29 -53.20 10.49
N TYR A 169 18.16 -53.59 9.89
CA TYR A 169 17.87 -53.47 8.45
C TYR A 169 16.75 -52.48 8.13
N ALA A 170 16.33 -51.67 9.11
CA ALA A 170 15.35 -50.63 8.91
C ALA A 170 16.00 -49.42 8.25
N GLY A 171 15.45 -48.94 7.13
CA GLY A 171 15.82 -47.61 6.69
C GLY A 171 14.87 -46.54 7.23
N GLY A 172 15.18 -45.31 6.82
CA GLY A 172 14.61 -44.10 7.39
C GLY A 172 13.12 -43.94 7.12
N GLY A 173 12.44 -43.19 7.99
CA GLY A 173 11.12 -42.66 7.68
C GLY A 173 11.20 -41.61 6.57
N GLY A 174 10.10 -41.44 5.83
CA GLY A 174 10.02 -40.44 4.78
C GLY A 174 9.99 -39.01 5.35
N GLY A 175 10.48 -38.02 4.60
CA GLY A 175 10.36 -36.61 4.99
C GLY A 175 8.90 -36.14 4.98
N GLY A 176 8.56 -35.14 5.80
CA GLY A 176 7.23 -34.51 5.75
C GLY A 176 7.07 -33.62 4.51
N GLY A 177 5.83 -33.43 4.06
CA GLY A 177 5.54 -32.51 2.96
C GLY A 177 5.55 -31.05 3.41
N GLY A 178 5.78 -30.12 2.48
CA GLY A 178 5.65 -28.69 2.70
C GLY A 178 4.18 -28.23 2.70
N GLY A 179 3.87 -27.19 3.47
CA GLY A 179 2.54 -26.55 3.46
C GLY A 179 2.28 -25.77 2.17
N ALA A 180 1.01 -25.49 1.90
CA ALA A 180 0.61 -24.66 0.75
C ALA A 180 1.09 -23.22 0.93
N SER A 181 1.44 -22.52 -0.14
CA SER A 181 1.80 -21.10 -0.11
C SER A 181 0.95 -20.28 -1.06
N ALA A 182 0.75 -19.01 -0.74
CA ALA A 182 -0.01 -18.09 -1.58
C ALA A 182 0.46 -16.64 -1.41
N MET A 183 0.37 -15.90 -2.52
CA MET A 183 0.33 -14.45 -2.51
C MET A 183 -1.14 -14.01 -2.45
N ILE A 184 -1.43 -13.06 -1.58
CA ILE A 184 -2.78 -12.51 -1.35
C ILE A 184 -2.67 -11.01 -1.55
N ALA A 185 -3.42 -10.47 -2.50
CA ALA A 185 -3.50 -9.04 -2.74
C ALA A 185 -4.93 -8.58 -2.47
N ALA A 186 -5.07 -7.44 -1.80
CA ALA A 186 -6.35 -6.77 -1.66
C ALA A 186 -6.16 -5.27 -1.84
N SER A 187 -7.08 -4.69 -2.59
CA SER A 187 -7.27 -3.25 -2.76
C SER A 187 -8.57 -2.84 -2.06
N SER A 188 -8.64 -1.58 -1.61
CA SER A 188 -9.82 -1.00 -0.95
C SER A 188 -10.19 -1.70 0.36
N ILE A 189 -9.25 -1.68 1.31
CA ILE A 189 -9.36 -2.34 2.61
C ILE A 189 -10.38 -1.63 3.52
N THR A 190 -11.54 -2.26 3.72
CA THR A 190 -12.58 -1.77 4.65
C THR A 190 -12.39 -2.28 6.08
N ASN A 191 -11.93 -3.52 6.24
CA ASN A 191 -11.56 -4.06 7.56
C ASN A 191 -10.05 -3.91 7.78
N LYS A 192 -9.69 -3.10 8.76
CA LYS A 192 -8.29 -2.81 9.12
C LYS A 192 -7.65 -3.88 10.01
N ASN A 193 -8.35 -4.96 10.34
CA ASN A 193 -7.84 -6.04 11.17
C ASN A 193 -7.67 -7.33 10.35
N ILE A 194 -6.45 -7.87 10.34
CA ILE A 194 -6.18 -9.21 9.81
C ILE A 194 -5.89 -10.13 10.98
N ASN A 195 -6.74 -11.13 11.20
CA ASN A 195 -6.42 -12.19 12.16
C ASN A 195 -5.60 -13.25 11.45
N ILE A 196 -4.44 -13.55 12.01
CA ILE A 196 -3.45 -14.48 11.47
C ILE A 196 -3.33 -15.62 12.47
N THR A 197 -3.69 -16.82 12.04
CA THR A 197 -3.44 -18.06 12.79
C THR A 197 -2.36 -18.82 12.05
N ILE A 198 -1.20 -18.99 12.68
CA ILE A 198 -0.08 -19.72 12.08
C ILE A 198 -0.20 -21.20 12.40
N GLY A 199 -0.13 -22.03 11.36
CA GLY A 199 -0.10 -23.47 11.52
C GLY A 199 1.14 -23.93 12.28
N VAL A 200 0.99 -24.94 13.13
CA VAL A 200 2.12 -25.56 13.83
C VAL A 200 2.74 -26.65 12.96
N GLY A 201 4.07 -26.74 12.92
CA GLY A 201 4.76 -27.82 12.23
C GLY A 201 4.35 -29.20 12.76
N GLY A 202 4.23 -30.18 11.85
CA GLY A 202 3.88 -31.54 12.23
C GLY A 202 4.99 -32.21 13.05
N ALA A 203 4.61 -32.89 14.14
CA ALA A 203 5.50 -33.81 14.84
C ALA A 203 5.73 -35.08 13.99
N THR A 204 6.64 -35.96 14.42
CA THR A 204 6.92 -37.23 13.72
C THR A 204 5.64 -38.01 13.44
N GLY A 205 5.37 -38.30 12.16
CA GLY A 205 4.16 -39.00 11.69
C GLY A 205 2.87 -38.18 11.70
N ALA A 206 2.94 -36.87 11.97
CA ALA A 206 1.79 -35.96 12.00
C ALA A 206 1.86 -34.89 10.92
N SER A 207 0.70 -34.54 10.35
CA SER A 207 0.58 -33.44 9.39
C SER A 207 0.77 -32.09 10.08
N GLY A 208 1.21 -31.10 9.32
CA GLY A 208 1.30 -29.71 9.77
C GLY A 208 -0.09 -29.07 9.89
N GLY A 209 -0.20 -28.10 10.80
CA GLY A 209 -1.38 -27.25 10.93
C GLY A 209 -1.54 -26.29 9.74
N ALA A 210 -2.79 -25.92 9.47
CA ALA A 210 -3.09 -24.92 8.46
C ALA A 210 -2.80 -23.50 8.97
N THR A 211 -2.31 -22.63 8.10
CA THR A 211 -2.23 -21.19 8.35
C THR A 211 -3.51 -20.54 7.82
N VAL A 212 -4.18 -19.76 8.66
CA VAL A 212 -5.47 -19.15 8.36
C VAL A 212 -5.37 -17.63 8.49
N LEU A 213 -5.83 -16.93 7.46
CA LEU A 213 -5.92 -15.49 7.40
C LEU A 213 -7.39 -15.11 7.28
N THR A 214 -7.88 -14.24 8.16
CA THR A 214 -9.25 -13.72 8.12
C THR A 214 -9.27 -12.21 8.33
N GLY A 215 -10.39 -11.58 7.96
CA GLY A 215 -10.62 -10.15 8.11
C GLY A 215 -10.59 -9.40 6.79
N LEU A 216 -9.64 -9.73 5.91
CA LEU A 216 -9.48 -9.07 4.60
C LEU A 216 -9.99 -9.95 3.45
N VAL A 217 -9.32 -11.08 3.25
CA VAL A 217 -9.71 -12.19 2.37
C VAL A 217 -9.59 -13.43 3.23
N SER A 218 -10.69 -14.17 3.41
CA SER A 218 -10.63 -15.43 4.14
C SER A 218 -9.83 -16.43 3.31
N LYS A 219 -8.63 -16.80 3.79
CA LYS A 219 -7.75 -17.73 3.13
C LYS A 219 -7.21 -18.74 4.13
N THR A 220 -7.38 -20.02 3.79
CA THR A 220 -6.77 -21.13 4.51
C THR A 220 -5.72 -21.78 3.63
N LEU A 221 -4.49 -21.85 4.15
CA LEU A 221 -3.36 -22.53 3.54
C LEU A 221 -3.11 -23.81 4.31
N ALA A 222 -3.43 -24.95 3.69
CA ALA A 222 -3.29 -26.25 4.32
C ALA A 222 -1.82 -26.54 4.67
N GLY A 223 -1.61 -27.21 5.81
CA GLY A 223 -0.30 -27.73 6.19
C GLY A 223 0.08 -28.93 5.35
N GLY A 224 1.38 -29.25 5.34
CA GLY A 224 1.92 -30.41 4.65
C GLY A 224 1.56 -31.73 5.34
N PHE A 225 1.48 -32.81 4.58
CA PHE A 225 1.15 -34.12 5.12
C PHE A 225 2.36 -34.77 5.78
N ALA A 226 2.11 -35.64 6.77
CA ALA A 226 3.13 -36.44 7.42
C ALA A 226 3.86 -37.37 6.43
N GLY A 227 5.16 -37.57 6.65
CA GLY A 227 5.90 -38.68 6.08
C GLY A 227 5.50 -40.01 6.72
N GLN A 228 5.59 -41.09 5.96
CA GLN A 228 5.27 -42.44 6.43
C GLN A 228 6.47 -43.07 7.14
N ALA A 229 6.18 -43.95 8.10
CA ALA A 229 7.20 -44.72 8.79
C ALA A 229 7.93 -45.67 7.82
N GLY A 230 9.19 -45.95 8.10
CA GLY A 230 9.99 -46.91 7.33
C GLY A 230 9.40 -48.32 7.38
N ASN A 231 9.23 -48.98 6.22
CA ASN A 231 8.78 -50.37 6.16
C ASN A 231 9.98 -51.34 6.34
N LYS A 232 9.82 -52.40 7.14
CA LYS A 232 10.85 -53.45 7.33
C LYS A 232 11.26 -54.17 6.05
N THR A 233 10.35 -54.23 5.07
CA THR A 233 10.50 -55.06 3.86
C THR A 233 11.23 -54.30 2.75
N THR A 234 10.90 -53.02 2.58
CA THR A 234 11.50 -52.15 1.56
C THR A 234 12.55 -51.19 2.13
N GLY A 235 12.68 -51.16 3.46
CA GLY A 235 13.61 -50.31 4.19
C GLY A 235 13.29 -48.83 4.12
N GLN A 236 12.15 -48.37 3.61
CA GLN A 236 11.93 -46.94 3.36
C GLN A 236 10.51 -46.51 3.70
N GLY A 237 10.39 -45.27 4.18
CA GLY A 237 9.11 -44.60 4.37
C GLY A 237 8.82 -43.64 3.22
N ASP A 238 7.56 -43.61 2.78
CA ASP A 238 7.12 -42.67 1.74
C ASP A 238 7.15 -41.23 2.27
N GLY A 239 7.58 -40.31 1.42
CA GLY A 239 7.52 -38.88 1.71
C GLY A 239 6.09 -38.36 1.83
N GLY A 240 5.88 -37.40 2.71
CA GLY A 240 4.59 -36.74 2.90
C GLY A 240 4.17 -35.95 1.66
N GLN A 241 2.88 -35.96 1.34
CA GLN A 241 2.33 -35.15 0.26
C GLN A 241 2.41 -33.66 0.59
N ALA A 242 2.47 -32.83 -0.45
CA ALA A 242 2.36 -31.38 -0.31
C ALA A 242 0.97 -31.00 0.23
N GLY A 243 0.89 -29.98 1.08
CA GLY A 243 -0.36 -29.44 1.61
C GLY A 243 -1.22 -28.73 0.55
N GLY A 244 -0.63 -28.34 -0.58
CA GLY A 244 -1.31 -27.70 -1.69
C GLY A 244 -0.35 -27.02 -2.65
N VAL A 245 -0.86 -26.09 -3.45
CA VAL A 245 -0.07 -25.30 -4.40
C VAL A 245 1.07 -24.58 -3.66
N GLY A 246 2.27 -24.63 -4.24
CA GLY A 246 3.47 -24.03 -3.67
C GLY A 246 4.15 -24.84 -2.55
N GLY A 247 3.55 -25.95 -2.10
CA GLY A 247 4.18 -26.89 -1.18
C GLY A 247 4.94 -28.00 -1.92
N GLY A 248 6.12 -28.38 -1.40
CA GLY A 248 6.89 -29.52 -1.91
C GLY A 248 6.45 -30.86 -1.31
N ARG A 249 6.65 -31.97 -2.01
CA ARG A 249 6.56 -33.31 -1.41
C ARG A 249 7.79 -33.57 -0.53
N GLY A 250 7.60 -34.33 0.54
CA GLY A 250 8.70 -34.83 1.36
C GLY A 250 9.57 -35.79 0.57
N GLY A 251 10.88 -35.77 0.82
CA GLY A 251 11.82 -36.71 0.20
C GLY A 251 11.62 -38.13 0.76
N GLY A 252 11.62 -39.13 -0.12
CA GLY A 252 11.86 -40.52 0.28
C GLY A 252 13.36 -40.78 0.35
N THR A 253 13.84 -41.52 1.36
CA THR A 253 15.27 -41.83 1.51
C THR A 253 15.71 -42.88 0.48
N ASN A 254 16.02 -42.44 -0.76
CA ASN A 254 16.99 -43.03 -1.70
C ASN A 254 16.92 -42.53 -3.15
N THR A 255 16.09 -41.54 -3.48
CA THR A 255 16.34 -40.79 -4.71
C THR A 255 17.37 -39.71 -4.37
N TRP A 256 18.64 -39.98 -4.66
CA TRP A 256 19.51 -38.87 -5.04
C TRP A 256 18.74 -38.12 -6.12
N PRO A 257 18.36 -36.83 -5.94
CA PRO A 257 17.93 -36.08 -7.09
C PRO A 257 19.12 -36.16 -8.04
N ALA A 258 18.91 -36.72 -9.22
CA ALA A 258 19.81 -36.42 -10.32
C ALA A 258 19.87 -34.89 -10.35
N LEU A 259 21.00 -34.34 -9.90
CA LEU A 259 21.29 -32.91 -9.99
C LEU A 259 20.97 -32.54 -11.44
N PRO A 260 20.04 -31.60 -11.71
CA PRO A 260 19.98 -31.03 -13.04
C PRO A 260 21.35 -30.41 -13.27
N GLY A 261 22.06 -30.88 -14.30
CA GLY A 261 23.42 -30.45 -14.63
C GLY A 261 23.51 -28.92 -14.65
N LEU A 262 24.11 -28.36 -13.60
CA LEU A 262 24.33 -26.93 -13.42
C LEU A 262 25.72 -26.70 -12.82
N PHE A 263 26.69 -27.44 -13.34
CA PHE A 263 28.08 -27.02 -13.37
C PHE A 263 28.46 -26.79 -14.83
N GLY A 264 28.01 -25.67 -15.38
CA GLY A 264 28.73 -25.03 -16.48
C GLY A 264 29.91 -24.31 -15.84
N GLU A 265 31.12 -24.81 -16.08
CA GLU A 265 32.35 -24.08 -15.74
C GLU A 265 32.37 -22.76 -16.52
N PRO A 266 32.78 -21.64 -15.90
CA PRO A 266 33.07 -20.41 -16.62
C PRO A 266 34.40 -20.55 -17.37
N GLY A 267 34.33 -20.46 -18.70
CA GLY A 267 35.44 -19.99 -19.55
C GLY A 267 35.35 -18.49 -19.77
#